data_AF-A0A8J7TDW5-F1
#
_entry.id   AF-A0A8J7TDW5-F1
#
_cell.length_a   1.000
_cell.length_b   1.000
_cell.length_c   1.000
_cell.angle_alpha   90.00
_cell.angle_beta   90.00
_cell.angle_gamma   90.00
#
_symmetry.space_group_name_H-M   'P 1'
#
loop_
_entity.id
_entity.type
_entity.pdbx_description
1 polymer ?
#
loop_
_entity_poly.entity_id
_entity_poly.type
_entity_poly.pdbx_seq_one_letter_code
_entity_poly.pdbx_strand_id
1 'polypeptide(L)'
;MRLGGQEYIFKIKYDGFRKMWWFALWKNCMDSYLELLPVSAEHFVGKKVEHMFVSSEDGSECWWPGRVVNVNRTGDLFVVDYVEEGDEVSGIIEYPLLDDYMDNEVRIVA
;
A
#
# COMPACT_ATOMS: atom_id res chain seq x y z
N MET A 1 -28.20 16.66 -0.21
CA MET A 1 -27.49 17.37 0.88
C MET A 1 -26.09 17.68 0.36
N ARG A 2 -25.80 18.93 -0.04
CA ARG A 2 -24.45 19.35 -0.47
C ARG A 2 -23.71 19.86 0.76
N LEU A 3 -22.79 19.07 1.28
CA LEU A 3 -21.83 19.52 2.28
C LEU A 3 -20.88 20.53 1.60
N GLY A 4 -20.52 21.58 2.34
CA GLY A 4 -19.78 22.76 1.86
C GLY A 4 -18.52 22.45 1.06
N GLY A 5 -18.19 23.34 0.13
CA GLY A 5 -17.13 23.21 -0.88
C GLY A 5 -15.70 23.18 -0.34
N GLN A 6 -15.32 22.09 0.32
CA GLN A 6 -13.91 21.71 0.39
C GLN A 6 -13.50 21.03 -0.91
N GLU A 7 -12.57 21.66 -1.62
CA GLU A 7 -11.91 21.09 -2.79
C GLU A 7 -10.79 20.16 -2.30
N TYR A 8 -10.99 18.85 -2.42
CA TYR A 8 -9.98 17.86 -2.08
C TYR A 8 -9.02 17.68 -3.27
N ILE A 9 -7.74 17.97 -3.04
CA ILE A 9 -6.68 17.75 -4.02
C ILE A 9 -5.96 16.45 -3.69
N PHE A 10 -5.95 15.52 -4.64
CA PHE A 10 -5.34 14.20 -4.50
C PHE A 10 -3.94 14.19 -5.12
N LYS A 11 -2.96 13.60 -4.41
CA LYS A 11 -1.66 13.27 -4.97
C LYS A 11 -1.75 11.91 -5.65
N ILE A 12 -1.47 11.83 -6.94
CA ILE A 12 -1.58 10.58 -7.70
C ILE A 12 -0.22 10.25 -8.33
N LYS A 13 0.21 9.00 -8.17
CA LYS A 13 1.32 8.39 -8.92
C LYS A 13 0.71 7.47 -9.98
N TYR A 14 0.95 7.76 -11.24
CA TYR A 14 0.53 6.87 -12.32
C TYR A 14 1.55 5.76 -12.55
N ASP A 15 1.06 4.58 -12.93
CA ASP A 15 1.91 3.46 -13.32
C ASP A 15 2.81 3.81 -14.50
N GLY A 16 4.06 3.36 -14.45
CA GLY A 16 5.08 3.66 -15.47
C GLY A 16 5.69 5.06 -15.39
N PHE A 17 5.21 5.94 -14.50
CA PHE A 17 5.74 7.29 -14.35
C PHE A 17 6.44 7.54 -13.01
N ARG A 18 7.53 8.32 -13.07
CA ARG A 18 8.29 8.75 -11.87
C ARG A 18 7.74 10.00 -11.20
N LYS A 19 6.89 10.78 -11.89
CA LYS A 19 6.36 12.05 -11.37
C LYS A 19 5.09 11.80 -10.56
N MET A 20 4.73 12.80 -9.75
CA MET A 20 3.47 12.86 -9.01
C MET A 20 2.62 14.00 -9.58
N TRP A 21 1.31 13.82 -9.57
CA TRP A 21 0.35 14.82 -10.03
C TRP A 21 -0.66 15.17 -8.95
N TRP A 22 -1.24 16.36 -9.08
CA TRP A 22 -2.24 16.89 -8.16
C TRP A 22 -3.54 17.15 -8.90
N PHE A 23 -4.62 16.50 -8.48
CA PHE A 23 -5.93 16.63 -9.12
C PHE A 23 -7.04 16.88 -8.12
N ALA A 24 -7.93 17.82 -8.43
CA ALA A 24 -9.26 17.89 -7.84
C ALA A 24 -10.18 16.87 -8.54
N LEU A 25 -10.06 15.59 -8.18
CA LEU A 25 -10.74 14.47 -8.86
C LEU A 25 -12.26 14.68 -8.96
N TRP A 26 -12.87 15.19 -7.90
CA TRP A 26 -14.31 15.41 -7.77
C TRP A 26 -14.87 16.51 -8.68
N LYS A 27 -14.03 17.41 -9.17
CA LYS A 27 -14.46 18.49 -10.08
C LYS A 27 -14.42 18.05 -11.55
N ASN A 28 -13.58 17.08 -11.87
CA ASN A 28 -13.17 16.81 -13.25
C ASN A 28 -13.61 15.44 -13.78
N CYS A 29 -13.86 14.43 -12.94
CA CYS A 29 -13.85 13.04 -13.41
C CYS A 29 -14.96 12.11 -12.89
N MET A 30 -15.77 12.52 -11.90
CA MET A 30 -16.60 11.56 -11.14
C MET A 30 -17.74 10.93 -11.96
N ASP A 31 -18.36 11.68 -12.87
CA ASP A 31 -19.63 11.24 -13.47
C ASP A 31 -19.49 10.30 -14.68
N SER A 32 -18.27 10.02 -15.18
CA SER A 32 -18.13 9.18 -16.38
C SER A 32 -16.79 8.43 -16.58
N TYR A 33 -15.71 8.77 -15.87
CA TYR A 33 -14.37 8.26 -16.23
C TYR A 33 -13.49 7.83 -15.05
N LEU A 34 -13.97 7.93 -13.81
CA LEU A 34 -13.22 7.51 -12.63
C LEU A 34 -13.82 6.22 -12.07
N GLU A 35 -13.01 5.16 -12.10
CA GLU A 35 -13.33 3.86 -11.52
C GLU A 35 -12.22 3.46 -10.54
N LEU A 36 -12.60 2.88 -9.41
CA LEU A 36 -11.66 2.25 -8.50
C LEU A 36 -11.39 0.84 -8.98
N LEU A 37 -10.15 0.57 -9.37
CA LEU A 37 -9.73 -0.77 -9.78
C LEU A 37 -9.36 -1.61 -8.56
N PRO A 38 -9.69 -2.91 -8.56
CA PRO A 38 -9.23 -3.81 -7.50
C PRO A 38 -7.70 -3.90 -7.54
N VAL A 39 -7.09 -3.92 -6.37
CA VAL A 39 -5.64 -4.17 -6.27
C VAL A 39 -5.38 -5.64 -6.55
N SER A 40 -4.45 -5.92 -7.46
CA SER A 40 -4.01 -7.28 -7.79
C SER A 40 -2.65 -7.57 -7.15
N ALA A 41 -2.32 -8.84 -7.02
CA ALA A 41 -1.03 -9.28 -6.51
C ALA A 41 0.16 -8.72 -7.30
N GLU A 42 0.01 -8.58 -8.62
CA GLU A 42 1.06 -8.05 -9.50
C GLU A 42 1.45 -6.61 -9.17
N HIS A 43 0.54 -5.84 -8.55
CA HIS A 43 0.81 -4.46 -8.16
C HIS A 43 1.80 -4.34 -6.99
N PHE A 44 1.96 -5.39 -6.18
CA PHE A 44 2.86 -5.41 -5.02
C PHE A 44 4.28 -5.82 -5.37
N VAL A 45 4.45 -6.77 -6.29
CA VAL A 45 5.77 -7.38 -6.58
C VAL A 45 6.79 -6.31 -6.99
N GLY A 46 7.92 -6.28 -6.30
CA GLY A 46 9.01 -5.33 -6.52
C GLY A 46 8.80 -3.95 -5.90
N LYS A 47 7.69 -3.69 -5.21
CA LYS A 47 7.45 -2.45 -4.49
C LYS A 47 8.09 -2.47 -3.10
N LYS A 48 8.43 -1.28 -2.62
CA LYS A 48 8.69 -1.06 -1.20
C LYS A 48 7.35 -0.97 -0.48
N VAL A 49 7.27 -1.48 0.73
CA VAL A 49 6.10 -1.40 1.59
C VAL A 49 6.49 -0.97 3.01
N GLU A 50 5.54 -0.43 3.74
CA GLU A 50 5.57 -0.37 5.20
C GLU A 50 4.47 -1.30 5.70
N HIS A 51 4.83 -2.27 6.54
CA HIS A 51 3.91 -3.25 7.12
C HIS A 51 3.78 -3.01 8.62
N MET A 52 2.56 -2.80 9.08
CA MET A 52 2.20 -2.65 10.47
C MET A 52 2.21 -4.00 11.17
N PHE A 53 2.87 -4.05 12.32
CA PHE A 53 2.79 -5.16 13.26
C PHE A 53 2.38 -4.63 14.62
N VAL A 54 1.67 -5.46 15.39
CA VAL A 54 1.31 -5.15 16.76
C VAL A 54 2.25 -5.90 17.70
N SER A 55 2.98 -5.15 18.53
CA SER A 55 3.85 -5.69 19.57
C SER A 55 3.03 -6.55 20.54
N SER A 56 3.45 -7.80 20.75
CA SER A 56 2.80 -8.70 21.70
C SER A 56 3.01 -8.29 23.16
N GLU A 57 4.00 -7.45 23.46
CA GLU A 57 4.36 -7.06 24.83
C GLU A 57 3.48 -5.93 25.37
N ASP A 58 3.24 -4.91 24.55
CA ASP A 58 2.55 -3.68 24.96
C ASP A 58 1.38 -3.29 24.04
N GLY A 59 1.13 -4.04 22.97
CA GLY A 59 0.05 -3.77 22.02
C GLY A 59 0.30 -2.56 21.12
N SER A 60 1.53 -2.02 21.10
CA SER A 60 1.88 -0.89 20.26
C SER A 60 1.95 -1.29 18.78
N GLU A 61 1.54 -0.37 17.89
CA GLU A 61 1.68 -0.53 16.45
C GLU A 61 3.04 -0.04 15.97
N CYS A 62 3.77 -0.90 15.26
CA CYS A 62 5.08 -0.61 14.68
C CYS A 62 5.03 -0.80 13.16
N TRP A 63 5.58 0.14 12.40
CA TRP A 63 5.61 0.08 10.94
C TRP A 63 7.00 -0.33 10.45
N TRP A 64 7.07 -1.47 9.78
CA TRP A 64 8.32 -2.08 9.36
C TRP A 64 8.54 -1.88 7.86
N PRO A 65 9.69 -1.31 7.45
CA PRO A 65 10.00 -1.15 6.04
C PRO A 65 10.36 -2.50 5.41
N GLY A 66 9.74 -2.81 4.28
CA GLY A 66 9.98 -4.05 3.54
C GLY A 66 9.99 -3.84 2.04
N ARG A 67 10.38 -4.90 1.32
CA ARG A 67 10.29 -4.99 -0.13
C ARG A 67 9.62 -6.29 -0.52
N VAL A 68 8.55 -6.20 -1.31
CA VAL A 68 7.90 -7.39 -1.85
C VAL A 68 8.77 -7.95 -2.95
N VAL A 69 9.25 -9.18 -2.79
CA VAL A 69 10.17 -9.83 -3.69
C VAL A 69 9.43 -10.69 -4.70
N ASN A 70 8.41 -11.42 -4.25
CA ASN A 70 7.67 -12.35 -5.08
C ASN A 70 6.26 -12.57 -4.54
N VAL A 71 5.42 -13.24 -5.32
CA VAL A 71 4.13 -13.78 -4.90
C VAL A 71 4.07 -15.26 -5.30
N ASN A 72 3.39 -16.07 -4.51
CA ASN A 72 3.20 -17.48 -4.85
C ASN A 72 2.30 -17.64 -6.09
N ARG A 73 2.13 -18.88 -6.56
CA ARG A 73 1.38 -19.17 -7.80
C ARG A 73 -0.11 -18.85 -7.71
N THR A 74 -0.67 -18.86 -6.52
CA THR A 74 -2.09 -18.61 -6.26
C THR A 74 -2.40 -17.13 -6.05
N GLY A 75 -1.37 -16.29 -5.85
CA GLY A 75 -1.53 -14.84 -5.72
C GLY A 75 -1.94 -14.38 -4.32
N ASP A 76 -1.97 -15.28 -3.34
CA ASP A 76 -2.47 -15.06 -1.99
C ASP A 76 -1.35 -14.83 -0.96
N LEU A 77 -0.15 -15.38 -1.17
CA LEU A 77 0.99 -15.17 -0.27
C LEU A 77 2.14 -14.45 -0.97
N PHE A 78 2.64 -13.41 -0.33
CA PHE A 78 3.71 -12.55 -0.82
C PHE A 78 4.95 -12.74 0.01
N VAL A 79 6.08 -12.90 -0.68
CA VAL A 79 7.40 -12.97 -0.09
C VAL A 79 7.90 -11.54 0.13
N VAL A 80 8.08 -11.14 1.38
CA VAL A 80 8.57 -9.82 1.77
C VAL A 80 9.93 -9.94 2.43
N ASP A 81 10.87 -9.14 1.93
CA ASP A 81 12.20 -8.96 2.50
C ASP A 81 12.20 -7.70 3.36
N TYR A 82 12.28 -7.88 4.68
CA TYR A 82 12.33 -6.77 5.64
C TYR A 82 13.77 -6.33 5.86
N VAL A 83 13.99 -5.02 5.75
CA VAL A 83 15.31 -4.43 5.95
C VAL A 83 15.50 -4.15 7.44
N GLU A 84 16.62 -4.60 7.97
CA GLU A 84 17.08 -4.42 9.34
C GLU A 84 17.10 -2.93 9.75
N GLU A 85 16.30 -2.55 10.75
CA GLU A 85 16.55 -1.35 11.56
C GLU A 85 16.79 -1.77 13.02
N GLY A 86 18.05 -1.96 13.42
CA GLY A 86 18.42 -2.29 14.81
C GLY A 86 18.68 -3.78 15.07
N ASP A 87 18.30 -4.27 16.26
CA ASP A 87 18.53 -5.64 16.77
C ASP A 87 17.37 -6.63 16.45
N GLU A 88 16.44 -6.23 15.59
CA GLU A 88 15.24 -7.02 15.27
C GLU A 88 15.37 -7.83 13.97
N VAL A 89 14.59 -8.91 13.90
CA VAL A 89 14.73 -10.01 12.91
C VAL A 89 14.65 -9.51 11.46
N SER A 90 15.79 -9.51 10.77
CA SER A 90 15.85 -9.45 9.31
C SER A 90 15.46 -10.78 8.70
N GLY A 91 14.68 -10.75 7.62
CA GLY A 91 14.24 -12.01 7.01
C GLY A 91 13.30 -11.87 5.84
N ILE A 92 13.27 -12.94 5.06
CA ILE A 92 12.32 -13.17 3.98
C ILE A 92 11.14 -13.95 4.58
N ILE A 93 9.97 -13.33 4.63
CA ILE A 93 8.77 -13.89 5.28
C ILE A 93 7.58 -13.82 4.31
N GLU A 94 6.68 -14.80 4.38
CA GLU A 94 5.46 -14.87 3.57
C GLU A 94 4.26 -14.31 4.33
N TYR A 95 3.50 -13.40 3.69
CA TYR A 95 2.30 -12.77 4.26
C TYR A 95 1.16 -12.65 3.24
N PRO A 96 -0.11 -12.68 3.68
CA PRO A 96 -1.27 -12.43 2.83
C PRO A 96 -1.51 -10.93 2.61
N LEU A 97 -0.55 -10.23 2.00
CA LEU A 97 -0.55 -8.75 1.91
C LEU A 97 -1.78 -8.11 1.24
N LEU A 98 -2.58 -8.87 0.48
CA LEU A 98 -3.84 -8.34 -0.04
C LEU A 98 -4.85 -8.12 1.09
N ASP A 99 -4.95 -9.06 2.02
CA ASP A 99 -5.81 -8.95 3.19
C ASP A 99 -5.28 -7.83 4.10
N ASP A 100 -3.97 -7.85 4.39
CA ASP A 100 -3.30 -6.82 5.20
C ASP A 100 -3.47 -5.42 4.58
N TYR A 101 -3.47 -5.30 3.24
CA TYR A 101 -3.72 -4.02 2.56
C TYR A 101 -5.17 -3.57 2.69
N MET A 102 -6.13 -4.50 2.59
CA MET A 102 -7.55 -4.20 2.78
C MET A 102 -7.86 -3.75 4.21
N ASP A 103 -7.10 -4.27 5.18
CA ASP A 103 -7.19 -3.90 6.60
C ASP A 103 -6.35 -2.66 6.97
N ASN A 104 -5.69 -2.04 6.00
CA ASN A 104 -4.79 -0.88 6.15
C ASN A 104 -3.54 -1.13 7.01
N GLU A 105 -3.12 -2.39 7.11
CA GLU A 105 -1.91 -2.83 7.80
C GLU A 105 -0.68 -2.81 6.88
N VAL A 106 -0.87 -2.71 5.55
CA VAL A 106 0.22 -2.57 4.58
C VAL A 106 0.04 -1.34 3.70
N ARG A 107 1.13 -0.63 3.44
CA ARG A 107 1.16 0.54 2.54
C ARG A 107 2.28 0.41 1.52
N ILE A 108 1.96 0.63 0.25
CA ILE A 108 2.97 0.72 -0.82
C ILE A 108 3.65 2.10 -0.77
N VAL A 109 4.97 2.11 -0.56
CA VAL A 109 5.78 3.33 -0.54
C VAL A 109 6.40 3.62 -1.91
N ALA A 110 6.37 4.90 -2.30
CA ALA A 110 6.67 5.38 -3.65
C ALA A 110 8.15 5.64 -3.93
#